data_AF-A0A0T6AKT0-F1
#
_entry.id   AF-A0A0T6AKT0-F1
#
_cell.length_a   1.000
_cell.length_b   1.000
_cell.length_c   1.000
_cell.angle_alpha   90.00
_cell.angle_beta   90.00
_cell.angle_gamma   90.00
#
_symmetry.space_group_name_H-M   'P 1'
#
loop_
_entity.id
_entity.type
_entity.pdbx_description
1 polymer ?
#
loop_
_entity_poly.entity_id
_entity_poly.type
_entity_poly.pdbx_seq_one_letter_code
_entity_poly.pdbx_strand_id
1 'polypeptide(L)'
;MDLYVIVLRLLHLFSGVFWVGTIFFTALFLLPRVKQAGPLGAQFMQRLSQPPLTATLSLAAGLVVLSGILLYWRDSGGFQVSWIGTPPGLAFALGGLVGLGAASIGIFVSRPMANRMGGLGREIAASGGQPNPTQVTEMQGLSARLERALYQTAYLLVLSLIAMAVARYL
;
A
#
# COMPACT_ATOMS: atom_id res chain seq x y z
N MET A 1 26.87 -6.98 13.63
CA MET A 1 25.99 -6.34 12.63
C MET A 1 26.83 -5.32 11.90
N ASP A 2 27.01 -5.45 10.59
CA ASP A 2 27.69 -4.43 9.79
C ASP A 2 26.76 -3.21 9.59
N LEU A 3 27.34 -2.04 9.28
CA LEU A 3 26.59 -0.79 9.09
C LEU A 3 25.50 -0.94 8.02
N TYR A 4 25.79 -1.74 6.99
CA TYR A 4 24.88 -2.06 5.89
C TYR A 4 23.55 -2.66 6.38
N VAL A 5 23.61 -3.72 7.21
CA VAL A 5 22.40 -4.34 7.77
C VAL A 5 21.64 -3.39 8.68
N ILE A 6 22.34 -2.56 9.47
CA ILE A 6 21.69 -1.57 10.36
C ILE A 6 20.88 -0.58 9.54
N VAL A 7 21.48 0.02 8.50
CA VAL A 7 20.82 1.00 7.63
C VAL A 7 19.60 0.39 6.95
N LEU A 8 19.73 -0.82 6.38
CA LEU A 8 18.60 -1.48 5.73
C LEU A 8 17.46 -1.78 6.70
N ARG A 9 17.76 -2.22 7.93
CA ARG A 9 16.73 -2.46 8.96
C ARG A 9 15.99 -1.19 9.33
N LEU A 10 16.71 -0.08 9.52
CA LEU A 10 16.08 1.20 9.83
C LEU A 10 15.19 1.67 8.67
N LEU A 11 15.69 1.61 7.43
CA LEU A 11 14.89 1.95 6.25
C LEU A 11 13.64 1.09 6.13
N HIS A 12 13.77 -0.23 6.31
CA HIS A 12 12.66 -1.17 6.27
C HIS A 12 11.62 -0.85 7.35
N LEU A 13 12.08 -0.69 8.60
CA LEU A 13 11.22 -0.43 9.75
C LEU A 13 10.47 0.89 9.60
N PHE A 14 11.17 2.01 9.39
CA PHE A 14 10.52 3.32 9.32
C PHE A 14 9.59 3.44 8.10
N SER A 15 10.01 2.93 6.95
CA SER A 15 9.17 2.95 5.74
C SER A 15 7.96 2.04 5.90
N GLY A 16 8.14 0.85 6.47
CA GLY A 16 7.06 -0.08 6.79
C GLY A 16 6.06 0.49 7.79
N VAL A 17 6.53 1.05 8.91
CA VAL A 17 5.69 1.69 9.93
C VAL A 17 4.86 2.83 9.32
N PHE A 18 5.50 3.71 8.54
CA PHE A 18 4.78 4.80 7.88
C PHE A 18 3.73 4.28 6.88
N TRP A 19 4.12 3.34 6.02
CA TRP A 19 3.23 2.81 4.98
C TRP A 19 2.05 2.03 5.57
N VAL A 20 2.32 1.06 6.43
CA VAL A 20 1.30 0.26 7.14
C VAL A 20 0.41 1.18 7.98
N GLY A 21 1.01 2.05 8.79
CA GLY A 21 0.26 2.99 9.63
C GLY A 21 -0.69 3.87 8.83
N THR A 22 -0.25 4.39 7.67
CA THR A 22 -1.11 5.23 6.81
C THR A 22 -2.25 4.44 6.19
N ILE A 23 -2.01 3.20 5.74
CA ILE A 23 -3.06 2.34 5.18
C ILE A 23 -4.13 2.04 6.23
N PHE A 24 -3.73 1.69 7.45
CA PHE A 24 -4.66 1.40 8.55
C PHE A 24 -5.42 2.65 9.00
N PHE A 25 -4.72 3.77 9.17
CA PHE A 25 -5.37 5.04 9.48
C PHE A 25 -6.42 5.39 8.42
N THR A 26 -6.07 5.23 7.15
CA THR A 26 -6.96 5.54 6.04
C THR A 26 -8.17 4.63 6.03
N ALA A 27 -7.96 3.32 6.18
CA ALA A 27 -9.03 2.32 6.13
C ALA A 27 -10.00 2.42 7.32
N LEU A 28 -9.46 2.54 8.53
CA LEU A 28 -10.25 2.41 9.75
C LEU A 28 -10.85 3.74 10.24
N PHE A 29 -10.19 4.86 9.94
CA PHE A 29 -10.58 6.15 10.51
C PHE A 29 -10.91 7.18 9.44
N LEU A 30 -10.04 7.36 8.44
CA LEU A 30 -10.22 8.46 7.48
C LEU A 30 -11.38 8.21 6.50
N LEU A 31 -11.36 7.07 5.80
CA LEU A 31 -12.33 6.76 4.76
C LEU A 31 -13.77 6.72 5.28
N PRO A 32 -14.08 6.13 6.47
CA PRO A 32 -15.42 6.18 7.02
C PRO A 32 -15.94 7.61 7.24
N ARG A 33 -15.08 8.51 7.75
CA ARG A 33 -15.46 9.92 8.02
C ARG A 33 -15.61 10.71 6.73
N VAL A 34 -14.75 10.47 5.75
CA VAL A 34 -14.88 11.04 4.40
C VAL A 34 -16.22 10.67 3.79
N LYS A 35 -16.63 9.40 3.88
CA LYS A 35 -17.91 8.92 3.32
C LYS A 35 -19.10 9.59 4.00
N GLN A 36 -19.05 9.77 5.32
CA GLN A 36 -20.08 10.47 6.09
C GLN A 36 -20.18 11.96 5.72
N ALA A 37 -19.07 12.60 5.35
CA ALA A 37 -19.03 14.01 4.96
C ALA A 37 -19.53 14.29 3.53
N GLY A 38 -19.92 13.26 2.76
CA GLY A 38 -20.51 13.41 1.43
C GLY A 38 -19.62 14.18 0.44
N PRO A 39 -20.15 15.17 -0.31
CA PRO A 39 -19.38 15.90 -1.33
C PRO A 39 -18.13 16.62 -0.79
N LEU A 40 -18.17 17.14 0.44
CA LEU A 40 -17.01 17.81 1.07
C LEU A 40 -15.89 16.80 1.35
N GLY A 41 -16.24 15.61 1.81
CA GLY A 41 -15.29 14.52 2.02
C GLY A 41 -14.62 14.07 0.72
N ALA A 42 -15.39 13.95 -0.36
CA ALA A 42 -14.87 13.60 -1.67
C ALA A 42 -13.84 14.63 -2.19
N GLN A 43 -14.13 15.92 -2.06
CA GLN A 43 -13.19 17.00 -2.42
C GLN A 43 -11.92 16.96 -1.57
N PHE A 44 -12.04 16.70 -0.27
CA PHE A 44 -10.89 16.54 0.62
C PHE A 44 -10.00 15.38 0.17
N MET A 45 -10.58 14.20 -0.11
CA MET A 45 -9.81 13.05 -0.58
C MET A 45 -9.16 13.29 -1.94
N GLN A 46 -9.82 14.03 -2.84
CA GLN A 46 -9.23 14.38 -4.14
C GLN A 46 -7.95 15.19 -3.96
N ARG A 47 -7.93 16.15 -3.04
CA ARG A 47 -6.71 16.94 -2.72
C ARG A 47 -5.66 16.09 -2.01
N LEU A 48 -6.09 15.25 -1.07
CA LEU A 48 -5.20 14.36 -0.32
C LEU A 48 -4.53 13.31 -1.21
N SER A 49 -5.20 12.89 -2.29
CA SER A 49 -4.69 11.92 -3.26
C SER A 49 -3.71 12.51 -4.28
N GLN A 50 -3.27 13.76 -4.08
CA GLN A 50 -2.21 14.39 -4.86
C GLN A 50 -0.87 14.36 -4.09
N PRO A 51 0.27 14.62 -4.76
CA PRO A 51 1.52 14.89 -4.07
C PRO A 51 1.35 16.01 -3.03
N PRO A 52 2.05 15.94 -1.87
CA PRO A 52 3.17 15.03 -1.61
C PRO A 52 2.75 13.63 -1.12
N LEU A 53 1.55 13.43 -0.57
CA LEU A 53 1.22 12.18 0.14
C LEU A 53 1.36 10.94 -0.73
N THR A 54 0.82 10.95 -1.95
CA THR A 54 0.89 9.79 -2.86
C THR A 54 2.31 9.47 -3.30
N ALA A 55 3.15 10.50 -3.48
CA ALA A 55 4.57 10.33 -3.76
C ALA A 55 5.31 9.75 -2.55
N THR A 56 5.05 10.25 -1.33
CA THR A 56 5.66 9.75 -0.09
C THR A 56 5.25 8.30 0.19
N LEU A 57 3.99 7.93 0.00
CA LEU A 57 3.53 6.54 0.14
C LEU A 57 4.17 5.61 -0.87
N SER A 58 4.33 6.08 -2.12
CA SER A 58 5.02 5.32 -3.17
C SER A 58 6.49 5.10 -2.83
N LEU A 59 7.16 6.14 -2.32
CA LEU A 59 8.54 6.07 -1.88
C LEU A 59 8.69 5.10 -0.70
N ALA A 60 7.84 5.22 0.33
CA ALA A 60 7.87 4.34 1.49
C ALA A 60 7.62 2.87 1.10
N ALA A 61 6.64 2.60 0.23
CA ALA A 61 6.38 1.26 -0.28
C ALA A 61 7.57 0.71 -1.07
N GLY A 62 8.23 1.53 -1.89
CA GLY A 62 9.46 1.14 -2.59
C GLY A 62 10.61 0.84 -1.62
N LEU A 63 10.84 1.70 -0.64
CA LEU A 63 11.91 1.55 0.35
C LEU A 63 11.73 0.30 1.21
N VAL A 64 10.51 0.04 1.72
CA VAL A 64 10.25 -1.17 2.53
C VAL A 64 10.44 -2.45 1.71
N VAL A 65 9.97 -2.47 0.46
CA VAL A 65 10.14 -3.65 -0.42
C VAL A 65 11.61 -3.89 -0.74
N LEU A 66 12.33 -2.87 -1.20
CA LEU A 66 13.72 -3.01 -1.59
C LEU A 66 14.62 -3.38 -0.41
N SER A 67 14.45 -2.69 0.73
CA SER A 67 15.21 -3.02 1.94
C SER A 67 14.89 -4.43 2.46
N GLY A 68 13.62 -4.87 2.38
CA GLY A 68 13.21 -6.22 2.78
C GLY A 68 13.84 -7.30 1.92
N ILE A 69 13.84 -7.12 0.59
CA ILE A 69 14.50 -8.03 -0.36
C ILE A 69 16.00 -8.11 -0.08
N LEU A 70 16.68 -6.98 0.14
CA LEU A 70 18.11 -6.94 0.40
C LEU A 70 18.47 -7.58 1.75
N LEU A 71 17.66 -7.37 2.79
CA LEU A 71 17.83 -8.03 4.08
C LEU A 71 17.66 -9.54 3.94
N TYR A 72 16.62 -9.99 3.24
CA TYR A 72 16.38 -11.41 3.00
C TYR A 72 17.50 -12.05 2.17
N TRP A 73 17.98 -11.36 1.13
CA TRP A 73 19.12 -11.80 0.32
C TRP A 73 20.39 -11.95 1.16
N ARG A 74 20.65 -11.00 2.07
CA ARG A 74 21.80 -11.02 2.97
C ARG A 74 21.74 -12.18 3.96
N ASP A 75 20.60 -12.35 4.63
CA ASP A 75 20.41 -13.39 5.66
C ASP A 75 20.41 -14.80 5.05
N SER A 76 19.87 -14.94 3.83
CA SER A 76 19.87 -16.20 3.07
C SER A 76 21.18 -16.51 2.34
N GLY A 77 22.21 -15.66 2.44
CA GLY A 77 23.48 -15.86 1.74
C GLY A 77 23.35 -15.86 0.21
N GLY A 78 22.40 -15.09 -0.33
CA GLY A 78 22.13 -15.00 -1.77
C GLY A 78 21.01 -15.93 -2.25
N PHE A 79 19.92 -16.04 -1.49
CA PHE A 79 18.79 -16.94 -1.74
C PHE A 79 19.15 -18.44 -1.70
N GLN A 80 20.05 -18.83 -0.79
CA GLN A 80 20.37 -20.24 -0.62
C GLN A 80 19.18 -20.99 -0.02
N VAL A 81 18.73 -22.05 -0.73
CA VAL A 81 17.56 -22.85 -0.34
C VAL A 81 17.72 -23.47 1.04
N SER A 82 18.95 -23.80 1.44
CA SER A 82 19.27 -24.33 2.77
C SER A 82 18.84 -23.41 3.91
N TRP A 83 19.01 -22.10 3.75
CA TRP A 83 18.57 -21.12 4.74
C TRP A 83 17.09 -20.79 4.58
N ILE A 84 16.61 -20.64 3.35
CA ILE A 84 15.19 -20.35 3.07
C ILE A 84 14.27 -21.43 3.64
N GLY A 85 14.68 -22.70 3.61
CA GLY A 85 13.92 -23.82 4.15
C GLY A 85 13.87 -23.89 5.69
N THR A 86 14.62 -23.05 6.40
CA THR A 86 14.55 -22.97 7.87
C THR A 86 13.22 -22.32 8.31
N PRO A 87 12.72 -22.60 9.53
CA PRO A 87 11.52 -21.96 10.06
C PRO A 87 11.51 -20.42 9.96
N PRO A 88 12.56 -19.66 10.37
CA PRO A 88 12.58 -18.22 10.20
C PRO A 88 12.66 -17.80 8.72
N GLY A 89 13.41 -18.54 7.90
CA GLY A 89 13.51 -18.30 6.46
C GLY A 89 12.14 -18.38 5.77
N LEU A 90 11.37 -19.44 6.04
CA LEU A 90 10.01 -19.61 5.51
C LEU A 90 9.05 -18.53 6.00
N ALA A 91 9.11 -18.17 7.29
CA ALA A 91 8.25 -17.12 7.84
C ALA A 91 8.53 -15.75 7.21
N PHE A 92 9.80 -15.38 7.04
CA PHE A 92 10.18 -14.16 6.32
C PHE A 92 9.79 -14.21 4.84
N ALA A 93 9.96 -15.36 4.16
CA ALA A 93 9.56 -15.53 2.76
C ALA A 93 8.05 -15.32 2.57
N LEU A 94 7.24 -16.00 3.40
CA LEU A 94 5.78 -15.89 3.36
C LEU A 94 5.33 -14.46 3.67
N GLY A 95 5.88 -13.85 4.73
CA GLY A 95 5.58 -12.46 5.06
C GLY A 95 5.96 -11.49 3.93
N GLY A 96 7.10 -11.73 3.28
CA GLY A 96 7.61 -10.92 2.18
C GLY A 96 6.74 -11.04 0.93
N LEU A 97 6.34 -12.27 0.55
CA LEU A 97 5.44 -12.52 -0.57
C LEU A 97 4.06 -11.90 -0.35
N VAL A 98 3.52 -12.00 0.86
CA VAL A 98 2.24 -11.36 1.22
C VAL A 98 2.37 -9.82 1.15
N GLY A 99 3.48 -9.26 1.64
CA GLY A 99 3.77 -7.82 1.56
C GLY A 99 3.93 -7.34 0.10
N LEU A 100 4.59 -8.13 -0.75
CA LEU A 100 4.67 -7.87 -2.20
C LEU A 100 3.31 -7.93 -2.88
N GLY A 101 2.42 -8.83 -2.44
CA GLY A 101 1.02 -8.87 -2.88
C GLY A 101 0.29 -7.56 -2.54
N ALA A 102 0.47 -7.05 -1.32
CA ALA A 102 -0.10 -5.77 -0.91
C ALA A 102 0.43 -4.59 -1.75
N ALA A 103 1.74 -4.55 -2.00
CA ALA A 103 2.36 -3.54 -2.87
C ALA A 103 1.83 -3.62 -4.32
N SER A 104 1.61 -4.84 -4.82
CA SER A 104 1.07 -5.10 -6.15
C SER A 104 -0.35 -4.56 -6.33
N ILE A 105 -1.21 -4.63 -5.30
CA ILE A 105 -2.54 -3.99 -5.32
C ILE A 105 -2.40 -2.47 -5.51
N GLY A 106 -1.43 -1.84 -4.85
CA GLY A 106 -1.16 -0.41 -5.04
C GLY A 106 -0.80 -0.06 -6.49
N ILE A 107 0.10 -0.84 -7.09
CA ILE A 107 0.65 -0.58 -8.43
C ILE A 107 -0.35 -0.92 -9.55
N PHE A 108 -0.95 -2.11 -9.51
CA PHE A 108 -1.71 -2.65 -10.62
C PHE A 108 -3.22 -2.44 -10.49
N VAL A 109 -3.72 -2.12 -9.30
CA VAL A 109 -5.15 -1.88 -9.06
C VAL A 109 -5.41 -0.44 -8.69
N SER A 110 -4.82 0.03 -7.59
CA SER A 110 -5.17 1.34 -7.02
C SER A 110 -4.73 2.51 -7.91
N ARG A 111 -3.50 2.49 -8.43
CA ARG A 111 -2.98 3.56 -9.29
C ARG A 111 -3.76 3.72 -10.60
N PRO A 112 -3.99 2.68 -11.43
CA PRO A 112 -4.77 2.84 -12.67
C PRO A 112 -6.18 3.35 -12.41
N MET A 113 -6.80 2.87 -11.33
CA MET A 113 -8.14 3.29 -10.93
C MET A 113 -8.21 4.74 -10.46
N ALA A 114 -7.25 5.18 -9.65
CA ALA A 114 -7.13 6.57 -9.24
C ALA A 114 -6.87 7.50 -10.45
N ASN A 115 -6.03 7.06 -11.39
CA ASN A 115 -5.77 7.80 -12.63
C ASN A 115 -7.03 7.93 -13.50
N ARG A 116 -7.80 6.85 -13.65
CA ARG A 116 -9.06 6.87 -14.38
C ARG A 116 -10.08 7.78 -13.71
N MET A 117 -10.19 7.71 -12.38
CA MET A 117 -11.05 8.58 -11.58
C MET A 117 -10.68 10.07 -11.75
N GLY A 118 -9.39 10.39 -11.71
CA GLY A 118 -8.90 11.75 -11.95
C GLY A 118 -9.13 12.22 -13.39
N GLY A 119 -9.02 11.33 -14.37
CA GLY A 119 -9.36 11.60 -15.77
C GLY A 119 -10.84 11.95 -15.95
N LEU A 120 -11.72 11.11 -15.40
CA LEU A 120 -13.16 11.33 -15.42
C LEU A 120 -13.55 12.64 -14.74
N GLY A 121 -12.90 12.99 -13.62
CA GLY A 121 -13.08 14.28 -12.95
C GLY A 121 -12.72 15.48 -13.84
N ARG A 122 -11.67 15.37 -14.67
CA ARG A 122 -11.31 16.42 -15.64
C ARG A 122 -12.30 16.52 -16.79
N GLU A 123 -12.80 15.38 -17.28
CA GLU A 123 -13.85 15.35 -18.32
C GLU A 123 -15.13 16.05 -17.83
N ILE A 124 -15.58 15.75 -16.62
CA ILE A 124 -16.76 16.38 -16.00
C ILE A 124 -16.55 17.89 -15.86
N ALA A 125 -15.37 18.32 -15.39
CA ALA A 125 -15.05 19.74 -15.27
C ALA A 125 -15.05 20.46 -16.63
N ALA A 126 -14.55 19.80 -17.68
CA ALA A 126 -14.56 20.35 -19.04
C ALA A 126 -15.98 20.46 -19.65
N SER A 127 -16.91 19.60 -19.24
CA SER A 127 -18.32 19.61 -19.68
C SER A 127 -19.23 20.52 -18.83
N GLY A 128 -18.66 21.55 -18.17
CA GLY A 128 -19.44 22.50 -17.36
C GLY A 128 -19.75 22.01 -15.94
N GLY A 129 -19.09 20.94 -15.48
CA GLY A 129 -19.15 20.47 -14.09
C GLY A 129 -20.34 19.54 -13.78
N GLN A 130 -21.22 19.27 -14.75
CA GLN A 130 -22.38 18.41 -14.54
C GLN A 130 -22.12 17.00 -15.12
N PRO A 131 -21.94 15.96 -14.28
CA PRO A 131 -21.71 14.62 -14.76
C PRO A 131 -22.98 14.00 -15.35
N ASN A 132 -22.82 13.25 -16.43
CA ASN A 132 -23.90 12.45 -17.01
C ASN A 132 -24.09 11.11 -16.25
N PRO A 133 -25.19 10.36 -16.48
CA PRO A 133 -25.48 9.13 -15.74
C PRO A 133 -24.40 8.04 -15.86
N THR A 134 -23.72 7.94 -17.00
CA THR A 134 -22.66 6.93 -17.21
C THR A 134 -21.41 7.30 -16.41
N GLN A 135 -21.02 8.58 -16.39
CA GLN A 135 -19.92 9.10 -15.58
C GLN A 135 -20.18 8.91 -14.08
N VAL A 136 -21.41 9.16 -13.61
CA VAL A 136 -21.78 8.91 -12.20
C VAL A 136 -21.59 7.43 -11.85
N THR A 137 -22.08 6.54 -12.70
CA THR A 137 -21.98 5.08 -12.47
C THR A 137 -20.52 4.62 -12.47
N GLU A 138 -19.72 5.11 -13.42
CA GLU A 138 -18.29 4.78 -13.49
C GLU A 138 -17.53 5.28 -12.25
N MET A 139 -17.78 6.51 -11.82
CA MET A 139 -17.18 7.11 -10.62
C MET A 139 -17.48 6.29 -9.36
N GLN A 140 -18.72 5.85 -9.19
CA GLN A 140 -19.14 5.00 -8.07
C GLN A 140 -18.45 3.62 -8.13
N GLY A 141 -18.39 3.00 -9.31
CA GLY A 141 -17.73 1.71 -9.50
C GLY A 141 -16.23 1.76 -9.21
N LEU A 142 -15.55 2.82 -9.64
CA LEU A 142 -14.14 3.06 -9.33
C LEU A 142 -13.94 3.29 -7.83
N SER A 143 -14.79 4.09 -7.20
CA SER A 143 -14.72 4.37 -5.75
C SER A 143 -14.87 3.11 -4.91
N ALA A 144 -15.87 2.27 -5.20
CA ALA A 144 -16.12 1.02 -4.48
C ALA A 144 -14.98 0.01 -4.65
N ARG A 145 -14.36 -0.05 -5.83
CA ARG A 145 -13.19 -0.90 -6.07
C ARG A 145 -11.92 -0.38 -5.36
N LEU A 146 -11.68 0.94 -5.34
CA LEU A 146 -10.58 1.53 -4.57
C LEU A 146 -10.73 1.27 -3.06
N GLU A 147 -11.94 1.39 -2.55
CA GLU A 147 -12.26 1.04 -1.16
C GLU A 147 -11.95 -0.44 -0.86
N ARG A 148 -12.39 -1.37 -1.72
CA ARG A 148 -12.05 -2.80 -1.57
C ARG A 148 -10.54 -3.05 -1.63
N ALA A 149 -9.84 -2.40 -2.56
CA ALA A 149 -8.39 -2.52 -2.68
C ALA A 149 -7.66 -2.03 -1.42
N LEU A 150 -8.14 -0.94 -0.80
CA LEU A 150 -7.61 -0.44 0.47
C LEU A 150 -7.75 -1.47 1.60
N TYR A 151 -8.93 -2.05 1.79
CA TYR A 151 -9.15 -3.06 2.83
C TYR A 151 -8.41 -4.37 2.57
N GLN A 152 -8.33 -4.82 1.30
CA GLN A 152 -7.50 -5.97 0.92
C GLN A 152 -6.02 -5.72 1.22
N THR A 153 -5.52 -4.53 0.90
CA THR A 153 -4.14 -4.13 1.23
C THR A 153 -3.93 -4.16 2.73
N ALA A 154 -4.83 -3.56 3.52
CA ALA A 154 -4.74 -3.56 4.99
C ALA A 154 -4.68 -5.00 5.55
N TYR A 155 -5.55 -5.89 5.06
CA TYR A 155 -5.56 -7.30 5.47
C TYR A 155 -4.25 -8.03 5.15
N LEU A 156 -3.72 -7.88 3.93
CA LEU A 156 -2.43 -8.48 3.56
C LEU A 156 -1.29 -7.92 4.42
N LEU A 157 -1.32 -6.62 4.75
CA LEU A 157 -0.32 -6.04 5.63
C LEU A 157 -0.40 -6.57 7.07
N VAL A 158 -1.59 -6.89 7.59
CA VAL A 158 -1.72 -7.62 8.88
C VAL A 158 -0.99 -8.95 8.80
N LEU A 159 -1.31 -9.76 7.77
CA LEU A 159 -0.73 -11.09 7.61
C LEU A 159 0.81 -11.04 7.46
N SER A 160 1.29 -10.10 6.64
CA SER A 160 2.72 -9.86 6.46
C SER A 160 3.41 -9.48 7.78
N LEU A 161 2.82 -8.54 8.54
CA LEU A 161 3.34 -8.09 9.82
C LEU A 161 3.38 -9.23 10.86
N ILE A 162 2.33 -10.05 10.94
CA ILE A 162 2.29 -11.21 11.84
C ILE A 162 3.40 -12.21 11.47
N ALA A 163 3.52 -12.58 10.20
CA ALA A 163 4.55 -13.52 9.74
C ALA A 163 5.96 -13.02 10.10
N MET A 164 6.24 -11.74 9.84
CA MET A 164 7.52 -11.10 10.14
C MET A 164 7.79 -11.01 11.66
N ALA A 165 6.76 -10.69 12.44
CA ALA A 165 6.86 -10.59 13.90
C ALA A 165 7.01 -11.97 14.58
N VAL A 166 6.53 -13.04 13.96
CA VAL A 166 6.72 -14.42 14.44
C VAL A 166 8.08 -14.96 14.03
N ALA A 167 8.57 -14.64 12.83
CA ALA A 167 9.85 -15.11 12.31
C ALA A 167 11.04 -14.87 13.27
N ARG A 168 11.00 -13.81 14.09
CA ARG A 168 12.04 -13.52 15.09
C ARG A 168 12.12 -14.52 16.26
N TYR A 169 11.12 -15.39 16.41
CA TYR A 169 11.01 -16.38 17.48
C TYR A 169 11.12 -17.82 16.98
N LEU A 170 11.33 -17.99 15.67
CA LEU A 170 11.46 -19.29 15.01
C LEU A 170 12.92 -19.66 14.75
#